data_AF-A0A7C1RC50-F1
#
_entry.id   AF-A0A7C1RC50-F1
#
_cell.length_a   1.000
_cell.length_b   1.000
_cell.length_c   1.000
_cell.angle_alpha   90.00
_cell.angle_beta   90.00
_cell.angle_gamma   90.00
#
_symmetry.space_group_name_H-M   'P 1'
#
loop_
_entity.id
_entity.type
_entity.pdbx_description
1 polymer ?
#
loop_
_entity_poly.entity_id
_entity_poly.type
_entity_poly.pdbx_seq_one_letter_code
_entity_poly.pdbx_strand_id
1 'polypeptide(L)' 'MHLDKAKKRIAKHVKKGFHGYPLVSLEYFGKENFGKEHFGKTPDSASQLVISYTEEEGADPQKQTFVSADD' A
#
# COMPACT_ATOMS: atom_id res chain seq x y z
N MET A 1 -12.09 16.09 -22.38
CA MET A 1 -11.72 15.28 -21.19
C MET A 1 -11.70 13.81 -21.58
N HIS A 2 -10.63 13.05 -21.29
CA HIS A 2 -10.45 11.65 -21.74
C HIS A 2 -10.56 10.63 -20.59
N LEU A 3 -11.53 10.82 -19.69
CA LEU A 3 -11.73 9.98 -18.51
C LEU A 3 -11.97 8.50 -18.88
N ASP A 4 -12.77 8.21 -19.90
CA ASP A 4 -13.05 6.83 -20.33
C ASP A 4 -11.80 6.12 -20.86
N LYS A 5 -10.94 6.87 -21.56
CA LYS A 5 -9.67 6.35 -22.09
C LYS A 5 -8.69 6.07 -20.96
N ALA A 6 -8.61 6.97 -19.97
CA ALA A 6 -7.80 6.78 -18.78
C ALA A 6 -8.26 5.55 -17.98
N LYS A 7 -9.57 5.42 -17.71
CA LYS A 7 -10.16 4.24 -17.04
C LYS A 7 -9.82 2.93 -17.76
N LYS A 8 -9.98 2.89 -19.09
CA LYS A 8 -9.62 1.70 -19.89
C LYS A 8 -8.13 1.35 -19.82
N ARG A 9 -7.23 2.35 -19.81
CA ARG A 9 -5.78 2.13 -19.71
C ARG A 9 -5.38 1.59 -18.33
N ILE A 10 -5.96 2.15 -17.27
CA ILE A 10 -5.76 1.69 -15.88
C ILE A 10 -6.23 0.24 -15.76
N ALA A 11 -7.47 -0.05 -16.18
CA ALA A 11 -8.00 -1.42 -16.14
C ALA A 11 -7.12 -2.42 -16.91
N LYS A 12 -6.57 -2.02 -18.07
CA LYS A 12 -5.67 -2.87 -18.85
C LYS A 12 -4.33 -3.10 -18.13
N HIS A 13 -3.80 -2.11 -17.41
CA HIS A 13 -2.56 -2.28 -16.65
C HIS A 13 -2.79 -3.12 -15.39
N VAL A 14 -3.91 -2.92 -14.69
CA VAL A 14 -4.28 -3.76 -13.54
C VAL A 14 -4.47 -5.21 -13.95
N LYS A 15 -5.14 -5.47 -15.09
CA LYS A 15 -5.31 -6.84 -15.65
C LYS A 15 -4.03 -7.52 -16.10
N LYS A 16 -2.91 -6.78 -16.25
CA LYS A 16 -1.62 -7.43 -16.55
C LYS A 16 -1.06 -8.16 -15.32
N GLY A 17 -1.65 -7.90 -14.15
CA GLY A 17 -1.36 -8.68 -12.96
C GLY A 17 0.08 -8.53 -12.50
N PHE A 18 0.57 -9.58 -11.84
CA PHE A 18 1.85 -9.58 -11.13
C PHE A 18 3.05 -9.84 -12.08
N HIS A 19 2.81 -10.01 -13.39
CA HIS A 19 3.85 -10.31 -14.38
C HIS A 19 4.73 -11.53 -14.02
N GLY A 20 4.27 -12.41 -13.13
CA GLY A 20 5.02 -13.55 -12.61
C GLY A 20 6.04 -13.22 -11.52
N TYR A 21 6.04 -12.00 -10.97
CA TYR A 21 6.90 -11.62 -9.85
C TYR A 21 6.09 -11.47 -8.56
N PRO A 22 6.65 -11.88 -7.41
CA PRO A 22 6.03 -11.62 -6.12
C PRO A 22 5.88 -10.11 -5.87
N LEU A 23 4.79 -9.71 -5.22
CA LEU A 23 4.56 -8.34 -4.81
C LEU A 23 4.99 -8.14 -3.37
N VAL A 24 5.76 -7.07 -3.13
CA VAL A 24 6.04 -6.55 -1.79
C VAL A 24 5.39 -5.18 -1.67
N SER A 25 4.56 -4.98 -0.64
CA SER A 25 4.02 -3.66 -0.28
C SER A 25 4.49 -3.25 1.12
N LEU A 26 4.76 -1.95 1.27
CA LEU A 26 5.17 -1.33 2.53
C LEU A 26 4.15 -0.24 2.87
N GLU A 27 3.49 -0.38 4.02
CA GLU A 27 2.54 0.60 4.53
C GLU A 27 3.07 1.20 5.82
N TYR A 28 3.32 2.51 5.79
CA TYR A 28 3.82 3.27 6.93
C TYR A 28 2.66 3.98 7.63
N PHE A 29 2.55 3.79 8.94
CA PHE A 29 1.56 4.41 9.79
C PHE A 29 2.26 5.27 10.83
N GLY A 30 1.82 6.51 10.97
CA GLY A 30 2.30 7.45 11.98
C GLY A 30 1.20 7.78 12.99
N LYS A 31 1.59 8.04 14.25
CA LYS A 31 0.67 8.33 15.37
C LYS A 31 -0.32 9.49 15.08
N GLU A 32 0.04 10.45 14.22
CA GLU A 32 -0.82 11.60 13.91
C GLU A 32 -1.98 11.30 12.93
N ASN A 33 -1.97 10.15 12.25
CA ASN A 33 -2.96 9.80 11.22
C ASN A 33 -4.04 8.81 11.70
N PHE A 34 -3.99 8.37 12.97
CA PHE A 34 -5.00 7.46 13.52
C PHE A 34 -6.31 8.21 13.80
N GLY A 35 -7.30 8.06 12.91
CA GLY A 35 -8.68 8.51 13.15
C GLY A 35 -9.00 9.97 12.79
N LYS A 36 -8.14 10.69 12.05
CA LYS A 36 -8.46 12.04 11.56
C LYS A 36 -8.55 12.05 10.03
N GLU A 37 -9.71 12.44 9.51
CA GLU A 37 -10.00 12.67 8.08
C GLU A 37 -9.26 13.89 7.48
N HIS A 38 -8.20 14.37 8.14
CA HIS A 38 -7.48 15.59 7.75
C HIS A 38 -6.13 15.26 7.12
N PHE A 39 -6.13 15.35 5.80
CA PHE A 39 -4.97 15.43 4.90
C PHE A 39 -4.13 16.67 5.24
N GLY A 40 -3.22 16.58 6.21
CA GLY A 40 -2.56 17.77 6.74
C GLY A 40 -1.08 17.65 7.02
N LYS A 41 -0.65 16.62 7.75
CA LYS A 41 0.77 16.44 8.09
C LYS A 41 1.10 14.96 8.24
N THR A 42 1.92 14.48 7.32
CA THR A 42 2.64 13.23 7.52
C THR A 42 3.67 13.48 8.61
N PRO A 43 3.70 12.70 9.70
CA PRO A 43 4.73 12.86 10.72
C PRO A 43 6.11 12.58 10.11
N ASP A 44 7.14 13.21 10.68
CA ASP A 44 8.52 13.08 10.21
C ASP A 44 9.06 11.64 10.32
N SER A 45 8.41 10.80 11.15
CA SER A 45 8.74 9.38 11.31
C SER A 45 7.48 8.51 11.44
N ALA A 46 7.57 7.28 10.93
CA ALA A 46 6.53 6.27 11.06
C ALA A 46 6.64 5.54 12.40
N SER A 47 5.52 5.32 13.08
CA SER A 47 5.43 4.55 14.32
C SER A 47 5.16 3.06 14.10
N GLN A 48 4.67 2.71 12.91
CA GLN A 48 4.35 1.34 12.55
C GLN A 48 4.59 1.13 11.05
N LEU A 49 5.12 -0.03 10.70
CA LEU A 49 5.34 -0.49 9.33
C LEU A 49 4.64 -1.83 9.16
N VAL A 50 3.80 -1.95 8.13
CA VAL A 50 3.25 -3.25 7.71
C VAL A 50 3.90 -3.62 6.39
N ILE A 51 4.60 -4.75 6.38
CA ILE A 51 5.15 -5.36 5.18
C ILE A 51 4.18 -6.45 4.74
N SER A 52 3.73 -6.41 3.48
CA SER A 52 2.96 -7.50 2.88
C SER A 52 3.73 -8.12 1.73
N TYR A 53 3.80 -9.44 1.70
CA TYR A 53 4.36 -10.24 0.62
C TYR A 53 3.27 -11.12 0.00
N THR A 54 3.14 -11.07 -1.31
CA THR A 54 2.22 -11.91 -2.07
C THR A 54 3.00 -12.65 -3.14
N GLU A 55 3.09 -13.97 -3.02
CA GLU A 55 3.91 -14.82 -3.88
C GLU A 55 3.42 -14.84 -5.33
N GLU A 56 2.11 -14.98 -5.53
CA GLU A 56 1.48 -15.04 -6.85
C GLU A 56 0.13 -14.33 -6.86
N GLU A 57 -0.34 -13.96 -8.05
CA GLU A 57 -1.60 -13.24 -8.22
C GLU A 57 -2.78 -14.06 -7.70
N GLY A 58 -3.48 -13.54 -6.69
CA GLY A 58 -4.61 -14.22 -6.06
C GLY A 58 -4.27 -15.06 -4.83
N ALA A 59 -2.98 -15.21 -4.48
CA ALA A 59 -2.58 -15.80 -3.21
C ALA A 59 -2.84 -14.86 -2.04
N ASP A 60 -3.08 -15.44 -0.86
CA ASP A 60 -3.24 -14.66 0.37
C ASP A 60 -1.93 -13.95 0.74
N PRO A 61 -1.97 -12.62 1.00
CA PRO A 61 -0.78 -11.88 1.39
C PRO A 61 -0.29 -12.29 2.78
N GLN A 62 0.99 -12.61 2.88
CA GLN A 62 1.70 -12.75 4.15
C GLN A 62 2.02 -11.37 4.70
N LYS A 63 1.58 -11.07 5.92
CA LYS A 63 1.75 -9.74 6.54
C LYS A 63 2.60 -9.82 7.79
N GLN A 64 3.52 -8.87 7.93
CA GLN A 64 4.30 -8.66 9.14
C GLN A 64 4.23 -7.20 9.56
N THR A 65 3.85 -6.98 10.82
CA THR A 65 3.75 -5.65 11.41
C THR A 65 4.94 -5.42 12.33
N PHE A 66 5.61 -4.28 12.14
CA PHE A 66 6.66 -3.76 12.99
C PHE A 66 6.15 -2.50 13.67
N VAL A 67 6.34 -2.40 14.97
CA VAL A 67 5.96 -1.22 15.76
C VAL A 67 7.22 -0.66 16.39
N SER A 68 7.46 0.63 16.22
CA SER A 68 8.48 1.33 17.02
C SER A 68 7.83 1.71 18.34
N ALA A 69 7.97 0.82 19.33
CA ALA A 69 7.71 1.15 20.72
C ALA A 69 8.99 1.77 21.28
N ASP A 70 8.94 3.09 21.48
CA ASP A 70 9.84 3.92 22.29
C ASP A 70 11.35 3.71 22.07
N ASP A 71 11.99 4.66 21.37
CA ASP A 71 13.43 4.94 21.49
C ASP A 71 13.64 5.92 22.66
#